data_AF-A0A4C1ZPZ4-F1
#
_entry.id   AF-A0A4C1ZPZ4-F1
#
_cell.length_a   1.000
_cell.length_b   1.000
_cell.length_c   1.000
_cell.angle_alpha   90.00
_cell.angle_beta   90.00
_cell.angle_gamma   90.00
#
_symmetry.space_group_name_H-M   'P 1'
#
loop_
_entity.id
_entity.type
_entity.pdbx_description
1 polymer ?
#
loop_
_entity_poly.entity_id
_entity_poly.type
_entity_poly.pdbx_seq_one_letter_code
_entity_poly.pdbx_strand_id
1 'polypeptide(L)'
;MTEEVVEKQPVSFACQRCLQPIILDENLDNISVHATAELCLPIYACNANTIDSQDTSGFDHFVPPYRLTDSINGTGFMLVSDGRDKKWSADFKIKELFDNLSSNSEIDHPLCDECADSMLEIMDRELKIAEKEWNDYKTYLKQLEQQQECPNVSDLEKELAELKANEEALLQELNKLKEENTLNKAIENEEIEKQKLQEQESSYWREYTKHRRELMLTEDDKQVSSAKLHMQSNSSKT
;
A
#
# COMPACT_ATOMS: atom_id res chain seq x y z
N MET A 1 -70.39 17.90 -25.50
CA MET A 1 -69.08 17.33 -25.85
C MET A 1 -68.75 16.36 -24.74
N THR A 2 -69.07 15.10 -24.96
CA THR A 2 -68.78 14.00 -24.03
C THR A 2 -67.30 13.69 -24.15
N GLU A 3 -66.55 13.89 -23.06
CA GLU A 3 -65.20 13.35 -22.93
C GLU A 3 -65.31 11.83 -23.03
N GLU A 4 -64.80 11.26 -24.12
CA GLU A 4 -64.56 9.82 -24.22
C GLU A 4 -63.48 9.48 -23.19
N VAL A 5 -63.91 8.90 -22.07
CA VAL A 5 -63.01 8.30 -21.10
C VAL A 5 -62.44 7.06 -21.77
N VAL A 6 -61.23 7.18 -22.31
CA VAL A 6 -60.53 6.03 -22.87
C VAL A 6 -60.07 5.16 -21.71
N GLU A 7 -60.64 3.96 -21.63
CA GLU A 7 -60.29 2.97 -20.62
C GLU A 7 -58.87 2.46 -20.88
N LYS A 8 -57.92 2.93 -20.07
CA LYS A 8 -56.54 2.46 -20.15
C LYS A 8 -56.47 1.01 -19.67
N GLN A 9 -56.07 0.11 -20.56
CA GLN A 9 -56.07 -1.32 -20.30
C GLN A 9 -54.79 -1.73 -19.54
N PRO A 10 -54.90 -2.36 -18.35
CA PRO A 10 -53.72 -2.80 -17.60
C PRO A 10 -53.11 -4.02 -18.30
N VAL A 11 -51.79 -3.99 -18.53
CA VAL A 11 -51.05 -5.13 -19.10
C VAL A 11 -50.50 -5.99 -17.97
N SER A 12 -50.23 -7.28 -18.24
CA SER A 12 -49.78 -8.26 -17.26
C SER A 12 -48.39 -8.00 -16.62
N PHE A 13 -47.76 -6.86 -16.90
CA PHE A 13 -46.47 -6.49 -16.33
C PHE A 13 -46.66 -5.60 -15.11
N ALA A 14 -45.90 -5.90 -14.06
CA ALA A 14 -45.85 -5.11 -12.85
C ALA A 14 -44.55 -4.30 -12.80
N CYS A 15 -44.63 -3.08 -12.26
CA CYS A 15 -43.47 -2.25 -11.99
C CYS A 15 -42.49 -3.00 -11.09
N GLN A 16 -41.20 -3.03 -11.44
CA GLN A 16 -40.17 -3.71 -10.64
C GLN A 16 -40.10 -3.17 -9.20
N ARG A 17 -40.32 -1.86 -9.02
CA ARG A 17 -40.15 -1.19 -7.72
C ARG A 17 -41.38 -1.32 -6.83
N CYS A 18 -42.58 -1.05 -7.36
CA CYS A 18 -43.81 -0.98 -6.56
C CYS A 18 -44.78 -2.15 -6.80
N LEU A 19 -44.45 -3.05 -7.73
CA LEU A 19 -45.27 -4.21 -8.13
C LEU A 19 -46.69 -3.85 -8.59
N GLN A 20 -46.96 -2.58 -8.91
CA GLN A 20 -48.23 -2.14 -9.47
C GLN A 20 -48.31 -2.48 -10.96
N PRO A 21 -49.50 -2.84 -11.48
CA PRO A 21 -49.68 -3.11 -12.90
C PRO A 21 -49.37 -1.85 -13.71
N ILE A 22 -48.59 -2.01 -14.78
CA ILE A 22 -48.19 -0.89 -15.62
C ILE A 22 -49.31 -0.59 -16.61
N ILE A 23 -49.67 0.68 -16.67
CA ILE A 23 -50.62 1.22 -17.63
C ILE A 23 -49.83 1.73 -18.82
N LEU A 24 -50.07 1.17 -19.99
CA LEU A 24 -49.44 1.63 -21.22
C LEU A 24 -50.26 2.76 -21.83
N ASP A 25 -49.56 3.66 -22.50
CA ASP A 25 -50.19 4.71 -23.29
C ASP A 25 -50.73 4.10 -24.60
N GLU A 26 -51.90 4.56 -25.06
CA GLU A 26 -52.54 4.11 -26.32
C GLU A 26 -51.65 4.27 -27.55
N ASN A 27 -50.68 5.18 -27.48
CA ASN A 27 -49.71 5.38 -28.55
C ASN A 27 -48.74 4.19 -28.75
N LEU A 28 -48.58 3.31 -27.76
CA LEU A 28 -47.77 2.09 -27.91
C LEU A 28 -48.38 1.09 -28.89
N ASP A 29 -49.70 1.13 -29.10
CA ASP A 29 -50.40 0.22 -30.02
C ASP A 29 -50.05 0.50 -31.49
N ASN A 30 -49.53 1.69 -31.78
CA ASN A 30 -49.18 2.16 -33.13
C ASN A 30 -47.67 2.06 -33.43
N ILE A 31 -46.88 1.36 -32.62
CA ILE A 31 -45.44 1.20 -32.89
C ILE A 31 -45.24 0.56 -34.28
N SER A 32 -44.44 1.25 -35.11
CA SER A 32 -44.11 0.78 -36.44
C SER A 32 -43.24 -0.48 -36.40
N VAL A 33 -43.37 -1.34 -37.41
CA VAL A 33 -42.57 -2.58 -37.52
C VAL A 33 -41.05 -2.30 -37.53
N HIS A 34 -40.64 -1.15 -38.08
CA HIS A 34 -39.24 -0.72 -38.04
C HIS A 34 -38.79 -0.39 -36.61
N ALA A 35 -39.59 0.37 -35.86
CA ALA A 35 -39.28 0.69 -34.47
C ALA A 35 -39.24 -0.57 -33.58
N THR A 36 -40.13 -1.55 -33.79
CA THR A 36 -40.04 -2.83 -33.07
C THR A 36 -38.75 -3.59 -33.34
N ALA A 37 -38.25 -3.56 -34.59
CA ALA A 37 -37.04 -4.27 -34.96
C ALA A 37 -35.79 -3.60 -34.35
N GLU A 38 -35.74 -2.27 -34.31
CA GLU A 38 -34.67 -1.51 -33.67
C GLU A 38 -34.61 -1.75 -32.15
N LEU A 39 -35.76 -1.77 -31.48
CA LEU A 39 -35.84 -2.02 -30.04
C LEU A 39 -35.47 -3.47 -29.67
N CYS A 40 -35.53 -4.41 -30.61
CA CYS A 40 -35.08 -5.80 -30.39
C CYS A 40 -33.58 -5.98 -30.62
N LEU A 41 -32.86 -4.95 -31.07
CA LEU A 41 -31.40 -5.01 -31.19
C LEU A 41 -30.76 -5.10 -29.80
N PRO A 42 -29.64 -5.82 -29.66
CA PRO A 42 -28.89 -5.87 -28.40
C PRO A 42 -28.52 -4.47 -27.92
N ILE A 43 -28.95 -4.11 -26.70
CA ILE A 43 -28.65 -2.80 -26.08
C ILE A 43 -27.16 -2.74 -25.71
N TYR A 44 -26.53 -3.90 -25.47
CA TYR A 44 -25.09 -4.04 -25.49
C TYR A 44 -24.56 -3.97 -26.92
N ALA A 45 -24.38 -2.75 -27.43
CA ALA A 45 -23.14 -2.47 -28.11
C ALA A 45 -22.04 -2.59 -27.05
N CYS A 46 -21.60 -3.83 -26.76
CA CYS A 46 -20.21 -3.98 -26.33
C CYS A 46 -19.43 -3.21 -27.39
N ASN A 47 -18.77 -2.16 -26.94
CA ASN A 47 -17.86 -1.28 -27.65
C ASN A 47 -16.75 -2.12 -28.30
N ALA A 48 -17.12 -2.84 -29.36
CA ALA A 48 -16.29 -3.75 -30.13
C ALA A 48 -15.26 -3.01 -31.00
N ASN A 49 -15.07 -1.71 -30.76
CA ASN A 49 -14.06 -0.91 -31.44
C ASN A 49 -12.88 -0.51 -30.53
N THR A 50 -12.81 -0.99 -29.28
CA THR A 50 -11.63 -0.75 -28.43
C THR A 50 -11.35 -1.92 -27.49
N ILE A 51 -11.06 -3.12 -27.99
CA ILE A 51 -10.33 -4.13 -27.21
C ILE A 51 -9.30 -4.81 -28.11
N ASP A 52 -8.04 -4.68 -27.70
CA ASP A 52 -6.86 -5.28 -28.30
C ASP A 52 -7.07 -6.77 -28.64
N SER A 53 -6.48 -7.17 -29.77
CA SER A 53 -6.62 -8.49 -30.39
C SER A 53 -5.97 -9.66 -29.62
N GLN A 54 -5.99 -9.67 -28.28
CA GLN A 54 -5.19 -10.61 -27.50
C GLN A 54 -5.85 -11.29 -26.30
N ASP A 55 -7.18 -11.35 -26.19
CA ASP A 55 -7.84 -12.23 -25.21
C ASP A 55 -9.00 -13.02 -25.84
N THR A 56 -8.65 -14.11 -26.52
CA THR A 56 -9.59 -15.02 -27.19
C THR A 56 -10.19 -16.09 -26.27
N SER A 57 -10.05 -15.98 -24.95
CA SER A 57 -10.45 -17.04 -24.01
C SER A 57 -11.66 -16.71 -23.12
N GLY A 58 -12.30 -15.54 -23.29
CA GLY A 58 -13.46 -15.13 -22.48
C GLY A 58 -14.84 -15.39 -23.09
N PHE A 59 -14.93 -15.75 -24.38
CA PHE A 59 -16.20 -15.81 -25.11
C PHE A 59 -16.89 -17.19 -25.13
N ASP A 60 -16.31 -18.21 -24.47
CA ASP A 60 -16.73 -19.61 -24.64
C ASP A 60 -17.99 -20.02 -23.84
N HIS A 61 -18.66 -19.08 -23.17
CA HIS A 61 -19.87 -19.33 -22.37
C HIS A 61 -21.06 -18.43 -22.70
N PHE A 62 -21.02 -17.70 -23.82
CA PHE A 62 -22.21 -16.97 -24.26
C PHE A 62 -23.25 -17.93 -24.82
N VAL A 63 -24.21 -18.33 -23.98
CA VAL A 63 -25.42 -19.06 -24.37
C VAL A 63 -26.50 -18.02 -24.65
N PRO A 64 -26.89 -17.80 -25.92
CA PRO A 64 -27.98 -16.89 -26.24
C PRO A 64 -29.27 -17.37 -25.55
N PRO A 65 -30.09 -16.47 -25.00
CA PRO A 65 -31.40 -16.84 -24.47
C PRO A 65 -32.23 -17.49 -25.59
N TYR A 66 -32.86 -18.63 -25.29
CA TYR A 66 -33.65 -19.41 -26.24
C TYR A 66 -34.81 -18.56 -26.78
N ARG A 67 -34.80 -18.26 -28.10
CA ARG A 67 -35.87 -17.53 -28.77
C ARG A 67 -36.82 -18.49 -29.48
N LEU A 68 -38.12 -18.31 -29.26
CA LEU A 68 -39.18 -19.12 -29.87
C LEU A 68 -39.21 -19.01 -31.41
N THR A 69 -38.55 -18.02 -31.99
CA THR A 69 -38.56 -17.70 -33.43
C THR A 69 -37.36 -18.29 -34.19
N ASP A 70 -36.32 -18.80 -33.51
CA ASP A 70 -35.08 -19.27 -34.15
C ASP A 70 -35.14 -20.69 -34.72
N SER A 71 -36.35 -21.20 -35.03
CA SER A 71 -36.53 -22.49 -35.70
C SER A 71 -36.67 -22.35 -37.22
N ILE A 72 -35.77 -21.61 -37.87
CA ILE A 72 -35.72 -21.64 -39.34
C ILE A 72 -34.78 -22.74 -39.87
N ASN A 73 -33.78 -23.19 -39.10
CA ASN A 73 -32.88 -24.26 -39.56
C ASN A 73 -32.45 -25.21 -38.42
N GLY A 74 -33.19 -26.32 -38.25
CA GLY A 74 -32.66 -27.54 -37.61
C GLY A 74 -33.44 -28.04 -36.38
N THR A 75 -34.47 -28.85 -36.64
CA THR A 75 -35.07 -29.84 -35.71
C THR A 75 -35.60 -29.31 -34.36
N GLY A 76 -36.80 -28.72 -34.38
CA GLY A 76 -37.63 -28.47 -33.19
C GLY A 76 -39.09 -28.34 -33.61
N PHE A 77 -39.99 -29.02 -32.90
CA PHE A 77 -41.43 -29.20 -33.19
C PHE A 77 -42.12 -28.10 -34.02
N MET A 78 -42.62 -28.49 -35.18
CA MET A 78 -43.51 -27.67 -36.02
C MET A 78 -44.91 -27.65 -35.39
N LEU A 79 -45.28 -26.55 -34.74
CA LEU A 79 -46.67 -26.29 -34.41
C LEU A 79 -47.42 -25.99 -35.72
N VAL A 80 -48.21 -26.94 -36.22
CA VAL A 80 -49.13 -26.70 -37.34
C VAL A 80 -50.24 -25.79 -36.84
N SER A 81 -50.03 -24.47 -36.97
CA SER A 81 -51.09 -23.48 -36.77
C SER A 81 -51.88 -23.35 -38.07
N ASP A 82 -53.13 -23.79 -38.00
CA ASP A 82 -54.17 -23.62 -39.03
C ASP A 82 -54.23 -22.16 -39.52
N GLY A 83 -54.09 -21.99 -40.84
CA GLY A 83 -53.88 -20.73 -41.56
C GLY A 83 -55.09 -19.80 -41.55
N ARG A 84 -55.36 -19.21 -40.38
CA ARG A 84 -56.14 -17.99 -40.25
C ARG A 84 -55.21 -16.91 -39.74
N ASP A 85 -55.10 -15.81 -40.47
CA ASP A 85 -54.38 -14.59 -40.08
C ASP A 85 -54.96 -14.06 -38.76
N LYS A 86 -54.51 -14.63 -37.64
CA LYS A 86 -54.79 -14.10 -36.32
C LYS A 86 -53.94 -12.86 -36.22
N LYS A 87 -54.55 -11.68 -36.36
CA LYS A 87 -53.99 -10.45 -35.80
C LYS A 87 -53.67 -10.77 -34.35
N TRP A 88 -52.38 -10.89 -34.01
CA TRP A 88 -51.97 -11.04 -32.63
C TRP A 88 -52.49 -9.82 -31.90
N SER A 89 -53.24 -10.03 -30.80
CA SER A 89 -53.74 -8.94 -29.97
C SER A 89 -52.56 -8.02 -29.62
N ALA A 90 -52.77 -6.70 -29.59
CA ALA A 90 -51.72 -5.72 -29.29
C ALA A 90 -50.94 -6.09 -28.02
N ASP A 91 -51.66 -6.61 -27.01
CA ASP A 91 -51.14 -7.18 -25.76
C ASP A 91 -50.00 -8.20 -25.95
N PHE A 92 -50.07 -9.05 -26.98
CA PHE A 92 -49.06 -10.09 -27.23
C PHE A 92 -47.78 -9.54 -27.85
N LYS A 93 -47.90 -8.54 -28.75
CA LYS A 93 -46.74 -7.88 -29.37
C LYS A 93 -45.96 -7.07 -28.37
N ILE A 94 -46.67 -6.38 -27.47
CA ILE A 94 -46.06 -5.57 -26.43
C ILE A 94 -45.37 -6.46 -25.39
N LYS A 95 -45.96 -7.62 -25.07
CA LYS A 95 -45.34 -8.63 -24.22
C LYS A 95 -44.01 -9.14 -24.76
N GLU A 96 -43.98 -9.47 -26.05
CA GLU A 96 -42.76 -9.92 -26.73
C GLU A 96 -41.68 -8.82 -26.77
N LEU A 97 -42.05 -7.55 -26.94
CA LEU A 97 -41.12 -6.42 -26.85
C LEU A 97 -40.46 -6.30 -25.47
N PHE A 98 -41.24 -6.38 -24.39
CA PHE A 98 -40.71 -6.29 -23.03
C PHE A 98 -39.83 -7.49 -22.66
N ASP A 99 -40.21 -8.71 -23.07
CA ASP A 99 -39.40 -9.91 -22.87
C ASP A 99 -38.08 -9.83 -23.67
N ASN A 100 -38.10 -9.25 -24.87
CA ASN A 100 -36.90 -9.01 -25.67
C ASN A 100 -36.00 -7.92 -25.07
N LEU A 101 -36.57 -6.81 -24.57
CA LEU A 101 -35.79 -5.74 -23.94
C LEU A 101 -35.14 -6.21 -22.64
N SER A 102 -35.87 -6.97 -21.81
CA SER A 102 -35.35 -7.54 -20.57
C SER A 102 -34.31 -8.65 -20.79
N SER A 103 -34.36 -9.36 -21.92
CA SER A 103 -33.34 -10.38 -22.26
C SER A 103 -32.09 -9.80 -22.94
N ASN A 104 -32.19 -8.61 -23.55
CA ASN A 104 -31.09 -7.93 -24.23
C ASN A 104 -30.42 -6.84 -23.38
N SER A 105 -30.92 -6.56 -22.17
CA SER A 105 -30.34 -5.60 -21.24
C SER A 105 -30.36 -6.13 -19.80
N GLU A 106 -29.41 -5.72 -18.95
CA GLU A 106 -29.48 -5.94 -17.49
C GLU A 106 -30.56 -5.07 -16.81
N ILE A 107 -31.57 -4.63 -17.57
CA ILE A 107 -32.70 -3.88 -17.06
C ILE A 107 -33.79 -4.90 -16.72
N ASP A 108 -33.83 -5.25 -15.43
CA ASP A 108 -34.97 -5.93 -14.83
C ASP A 108 -36.23 -5.06 -15.03
N HIS A 109 -37.39 -5.72 -15.04
CA HIS A 109 -38.72 -5.28 -15.51
C HIS A 109 -39.04 -3.77 -15.49
N PRO A 110 -39.87 -3.27 -16.43
CA PRO A 110 -40.16 -1.84 -16.57
C PRO A 110 -40.61 -1.17 -15.26
N LEU A 111 -40.23 0.09 -15.09
CA LEU A 111 -40.71 0.94 -13.99
C LEU A 111 -42.00 1.67 -14.42
N CYS A 112 -42.91 1.90 -13.48
CA CYS A 112 -43.98 2.87 -13.71
C CYS A 112 -43.43 4.30 -13.65
N ASP A 113 -44.19 5.23 -14.22
CA ASP A 113 -43.86 6.66 -14.32
C ASP A 113 -43.38 7.25 -12.99
N GLU A 114 -44.15 7.04 -11.92
CA GLU A 114 -43.83 7.52 -10.57
C GLU A 114 -42.50 6.96 -10.02
N CYS A 115 -42.20 5.70 -10.32
CA CYS A 115 -40.95 5.06 -9.86
C CYS A 115 -39.75 5.48 -10.71
N ALA A 116 -39.95 5.77 -12.00
CA ALA A 116 -38.93 6.32 -12.87
C ALA A 116 -38.57 7.75 -12.45
N ASP A 117 -39.56 8.60 -12.17
CA ASP A 117 -39.36 9.96 -11.67
C ASP A 117 -38.59 9.96 -10.35
N SER A 118 -38.98 9.11 -9.40
CA SER A 118 -38.26 8.98 -8.12
C SER A 118 -36.80 8.53 -8.32
N MET A 119 -36.54 7.65 -9.28
CA MET A 119 -35.18 7.20 -9.61
C MET A 119 -34.35 8.35 -10.20
N LEU A 120 -34.92 9.13 -11.12
CA LEU A 120 -34.26 10.32 -11.69
C LEU A 120 -33.91 11.34 -10.61
N GLU A 121 -34.82 11.60 -9.66
CA GLU A 121 -34.53 12.48 -8.52
C GLU A 121 -33.40 11.96 -7.62
N ILE A 122 -33.25 10.64 -7.47
CA ILE A 122 -32.14 10.03 -6.73
C ILE A 122 -30.83 10.24 -7.48
N MET A 123 -30.79 9.96 -8.78
CA MET A 123 -29.59 10.15 -9.60
C MET A 123 -29.15 11.62 -9.62
N ASP A 124 -30.07 12.57 -9.75
CA ASP A 124 -29.77 14.00 -9.70
C ASP A 124 -29.19 14.43 -8.35
N ARG A 125 -29.68 13.83 -7.25
CA ARG A 125 -29.14 14.09 -5.91
C ARG A 125 -27.74 13.52 -5.77
N GLU A 126 -27.51 12.29 -6.23
CA GLU A 126 -26.20 11.66 -6.21
C GLU A 126 -25.17 12.44 -7.04
N LEU A 127 -25.56 12.91 -8.23
CA LEU A 127 -24.72 13.77 -9.06
C LEU A 127 -24.34 15.07 -8.35
N LYS A 128 -25.30 15.75 -7.72
CA LYS A 128 -25.02 16.98 -6.95
C LYS A 128 -24.08 16.74 -5.77
N ILE A 129 -24.19 15.59 -5.10
CA ILE A 129 -23.28 15.21 -4.01
C ILE A 129 -21.87 15.00 -4.57
N ALA A 130 -21.72 14.23 -5.64
CA ALA A 130 -20.44 13.96 -6.26
C ALA A 130 -19.77 15.24 -6.80
N GLU A 131 -20.52 16.14 -7.43
CA GLU A 131 -20.02 17.45 -7.88
C GLU A 131 -19.51 18.30 -6.72
N LYS A 132 -20.22 18.28 -5.59
CA LYS A 132 -19.81 19.00 -4.39
C LYS A 132 -18.52 18.41 -3.82
N GLU A 133 -18.44 17.09 -3.67
CA GLU A 133 -17.23 16.41 -3.19
C GLU A 133 -16.03 16.66 -4.10
N TRP A 134 -16.23 16.65 -5.41
CA TRP A 134 -15.19 16.99 -6.38
C TRP A 134 -14.71 18.43 -6.22
N ASN A 135 -15.63 19.37 -6.02
CA ASN A 135 -15.28 20.77 -5.80
C ASN A 135 -14.53 20.97 -4.48
N ASP A 136 -14.96 20.29 -3.40
CA ASP A 136 -14.27 20.31 -2.11
C ASP A 136 -12.84 19.76 -2.26
N TYR A 137 -12.66 18.61 -2.92
CA TYR A 137 -11.34 18.04 -3.20
C TYR A 137 -10.45 18.98 -4.03
N LYS A 138 -11.02 19.63 -5.06
CA LYS A 138 -10.33 20.62 -5.87
C LYS A 138 -9.89 21.84 -5.05
N THR A 139 -10.72 22.30 -4.12
CA THR A 139 -10.36 23.43 -3.24
C THR A 139 -9.24 23.05 -2.29
N TYR A 140 -9.29 21.84 -1.72
CA TYR A 140 -8.24 21.32 -0.85
C TYR A 140 -6.91 21.15 -1.60
N LEU A 141 -6.91 20.62 -2.81
CA LEU A 141 -5.71 20.54 -3.66
C LEU A 141 -5.10 21.93 -3.88
N LYS A 142 -5.92 22.94 -4.22
CA LYS A 142 -5.43 24.31 -4.38
C LYS A 142 -4.86 24.88 -3.08
N GLN A 143 -5.47 24.58 -1.94
CA GLN A 143 -4.93 24.99 -0.64
C GLN A 143 -3.60 24.31 -0.34
N LEU A 144 -3.44 23.03 -0.66
CA LEU A 144 -2.17 22.32 -0.53
C LEU A 144 -1.11 22.90 -1.47
N GLU A 145 -1.45 23.19 -2.72
CA GLU A 145 -0.54 23.85 -3.67
C GLU A 145 -0.13 25.26 -3.20
N GLN A 146 -1.03 25.99 -2.55
CA GLN A 146 -0.73 27.31 -1.97
C GLN A 146 0.06 27.24 -0.66
N GLN A 147 -0.20 26.24 0.18
CA GLN A 147 0.57 25.99 1.42
C GLN A 147 1.94 25.41 1.10
N GLN A 148 2.03 24.65 0.01
CA GLN A 148 3.27 24.25 -0.64
C GLN A 148 3.78 25.43 -1.49
N GLU A 149 3.86 26.62 -0.89
CA GLU A 149 4.91 27.56 -1.24
C GLU A 149 6.20 26.74 -1.22
N CYS A 150 6.75 26.48 -2.41
CA CYS A 150 7.92 25.65 -2.59
C CYS A 150 8.94 26.04 -1.51
N PRO A 151 9.33 25.12 -0.60
CA PRO A 151 10.35 25.46 0.38
C PRO A 151 11.53 25.96 -0.43
N ASN A 152 11.99 27.18 -0.12
CA ASN A 152 12.99 27.86 -0.92
C ASN A 152 14.18 26.92 -1.03
N VAL A 153 14.38 26.32 -2.21
CA VAL A 153 15.36 25.23 -2.39
C VAL A 153 16.75 25.70 -1.96
N SER A 154 17.03 27.01 -2.12
CA SER A 154 18.27 27.62 -1.65
C SER A 154 18.40 27.64 -0.12
N ASP A 155 17.31 27.82 0.64
CA ASP A 155 17.37 27.78 2.10
C ASP A 155 17.53 26.35 2.62
N LEU A 156 16.87 25.37 1.99
CA LEU A 156 17.12 23.95 2.27
C LEU A 156 18.56 23.53 1.93
N GLU A 157 19.12 24.04 0.83
CA GLU A 157 20.52 23.79 0.46
C GLU A 157 21.51 24.40 1.46
N LYS A 158 21.21 25.59 2.01
CA LYS A 158 22.00 26.20 3.09
C LYS A 158 21.93 25.37 4.36
N GLU A 159 20.73 24.99 4.81
CA GLU A 159 20.57 24.14 5.99
C GLU A 159 21.32 22.82 5.83
N LEU A 160 21.25 22.21 4.65
CA LEU A 160 21.96 20.98 4.34
C LEU A 160 23.49 21.18 4.38
N ALA A 161 23.99 22.31 3.87
CA ALA A 161 25.42 22.64 3.95
C ALA A 161 25.88 22.88 5.41
N GLU A 162 25.08 23.58 6.21
CA GLU A 162 25.35 23.81 7.64
C GLU A 162 25.36 22.49 8.42
N LEU A 163 24.40 21.61 8.18
CA LEU A 163 24.33 20.29 8.82
C LEU A 163 25.54 19.42 8.46
N LYS A 164 25.99 19.43 7.20
CA LYS A 164 27.20 18.71 6.78
C LYS A 164 28.46 19.25 7.44
N ALA A 165 28.59 20.57 7.55
CA ALA A 165 29.73 21.18 8.24
C ALA A 165 29.76 20.80 9.73
N ASN A 166 28.59 20.78 10.38
CA ASN A 166 28.47 20.36 11.77
C ASN A 166 28.79 18.87 11.96
N GLU A 167 28.32 18.01 11.06
CA GLU A 167 28.66 16.59 11.05
C GLU A 167 30.17 16.36 10.96
N GLU A 168 30.85 17.05 10.04
CA GLU A 168 32.30 16.94 9.88
C GLU A 168 33.05 17.40 11.14
N ALA A 169 32.63 18.51 11.75
CA ALA A 169 33.21 19.00 13.00
C ALA A 169 33.05 17.97 14.15
N LEU A 170 31.86 17.38 14.31
CA LEU A 170 31.59 16.37 15.32
C LEU A 170 32.40 15.09 15.08
N LEU A 171 32.57 14.67 13.82
CA LEU A 171 33.42 13.53 13.48
C LEU A 171 34.89 13.78 13.83
N GLN A 172 35.38 14.99 13.62
CA GLN A 172 36.74 15.37 14.03
C GLN A 172 36.91 15.32 15.55
N GLU A 173 35.94 15.84 16.31
CA GLU A 173 35.95 15.75 17.78
C GLU A 173 35.92 14.30 18.26
N LEU A 174 35.09 13.45 17.68
CA LEU A 174 35.04 12.02 18.00
C LEU A 174 36.38 11.32 17.73
N ASN A 175 37.07 11.68 16.64
CA ASN A 175 38.37 11.10 16.33
C ASN A 175 39.44 11.53 17.34
N LYS A 176 39.46 12.81 17.74
CA LYS A 176 40.36 13.28 18.81
C LYS A 176 40.13 12.53 20.13
N LEU A 177 38.87 12.35 20.53
CA LEU A 177 38.54 11.58 21.74
C LEU A 177 38.95 10.10 21.64
N LYS A 178 38.90 9.51 20.44
CA LYS A 178 39.40 8.14 20.23
C LYS A 178 40.92 8.08 20.39
N GLU A 179 41.65 9.03 19.82
CA GLU A 179 43.10 9.14 19.97
C GLU A 179 43.50 9.30 21.45
N GLU A 180 42.85 10.19 22.18
CA GLU A 180 43.06 10.37 23.62
C GLU A 180 42.81 9.07 24.40
N ASN A 181 41.75 8.33 24.08
CA ASN A 181 41.49 7.02 24.71
C ASN A 181 42.57 5.97 24.40
N THR A 182 43.16 5.98 23.20
CA THR A 182 44.30 5.09 22.91
C THR A 182 45.55 5.47 23.70
N LEU A 183 45.81 6.76 23.87
CA LEU A 183 46.91 7.26 24.70
C LEU A 183 46.70 6.89 26.17
N ASN A 184 45.49 7.05 26.70
CA ASN A 184 45.16 6.67 28.07
C ASN A 184 45.40 5.17 28.34
N LYS A 185 45.06 4.29 27.38
CA LYS A 185 45.37 2.86 27.48
C LYS A 185 46.88 2.58 27.43
N ALA A 186 47.64 3.34 26.64
CA ALA A 186 49.09 3.22 26.60
C ALA A 186 49.71 3.64 27.95
N ILE A 187 49.24 4.74 28.53
CA ILE A 187 49.65 5.22 29.86
C ILE A 187 49.33 4.17 30.93
N GLU A 188 48.14 3.57 30.91
CA GLU A 188 47.76 2.51 31.86
C GLU A 188 48.71 1.31 31.77
N ASN A 189 49.07 0.87 30.56
CA ASN A 189 50.04 -0.20 30.37
C ASN A 189 51.43 0.18 30.89
N GLU A 190 51.90 1.40 30.63
CA GLU A 190 53.18 1.87 31.16
C GLU A 190 53.18 1.97 32.70
N GLU A 191 52.07 2.38 33.33
CA GLU A 191 51.95 2.42 34.79
C GLU A 191 52.03 1.01 35.39
N ILE A 192 51.42 0.01 34.74
CA ILE A 192 51.53 -1.41 35.15
C ILE A 192 52.98 -1.89 35.05
N GLU A 193 53.67 -1.61 33.94
CA GLU A 193 55.08 -2.01 33.76
C GLU A 193 56.00 -1.31 34.77
N LYS A 194 55.76 -0.03 35.04
CA LYS A 194 56.46 0.73 36.08
C LYS A 194 56.26 0.12 37.47
N GLN A 195 55.05 -0.30 37.82
CA GLN A 195 54.78 -0.98 39.10
C GLN A 195 55.54 -2.30 39.20
N LYS A 196 55.53 -3.13 38.14
CA LYS A 196 56.31 -4.38 38.10
C LYS A 196 57.81 -4.12 38.28
N LEU A 197 58.34 -3.11 37.61
CA LEU A 197 59.75 -2.75 37.71
C LEU A 197 60.11 -2.27 39.12
N GLN A 198 59.24 -1.49 39.75
CA GLN A 198 59.42 -1.03 41.13
C GLN A 198 59.42 -2.19 42.14
N GLU A 199 58.55 -3.20 41.94
CA GLU A 199 58.57 -4.42 42.75
C GLU A 199 59.88 -5.20 42.57
N GLN A 200 60.34 -5.36 41.34
CA GLN A 200 61.63 -5.99 41.04
C GLN A 200 62.78 -5.22 41.69
N GLU A 201 62.81 -3.90 41.57
CA GLU A 201 63.81 -3.03 42.19
C GLU A 201 63.82 -3.23 43.71
N SER A 202 62.65 -3.30 44.35
CA SER A 202 62.55 -3.57 45.78
C SER A 202 63.11 -4.94 46.18
N SER A 203 62.97 -5.95 45.31
CA SER A 203 63.55 -7.27 45.52
C SER A 203 65.08 -7.23 45.39
N TYR A 204 65.58 -6.60 44.33
CA TYR A 204 67.02 -6.40 44.13
C TYR A 204 67.65 -5.60 45.27
N TRP A 205 66.97 -4.58 45.79
CA TRP A 205 67.44 -3.81 46.96
C TRP A 205 67.54 -4.66 48.22
N ARG A 206 66.60 -5.59 48.43
CA ARG A 206 66.65 -6.53 49.57
C ARG A 206 67.83 -7.49 49.42
N GLU A 207 68.04 -8.06 48.24
CA GLU A 207 69.16 -8.96 47.95
C GLU A 207 70.51 -8.24 48.07
N TYR A 208 70.63 -7.05 47.49
CA TYR A 208 71.83 -6.21 47.61
C TYR A 208 72.13 -5.89 49.07
N THR A 209 71.13 -5.52 49.87
CA THR A 209 71.31 -5.23 51.29
C THR A 209 71.75 -6.47 52.07
N LYS A 210 71.22 -7.65 51.73
CA LYS A 210 71.62 -8.93 52.32
C LYS A 210 73.09 -9.24 52.00
N HIS A 211 73.48 -9.20 50.73
CA HIS A 211 74.86 -9.46 50.30
C HIS A 211 75.85 -8.44 50.89
N ARG A 212 75.47 -7.17 50.96
CA ARG A 212 76.29 -6.13 51.61
C ARG A 212 76.52 -6.44 53.09
N ARG A 213 75.49 -6.90 53.80
CA ARG A 213 75.62 -7.30 55.21
C ARG A 213 76.54 -8.51 55.37
N GLU A 214 76.40 -9.52 54.51
CA GLU A 214 77.25 -10.71 54.49
C GLU A 214 78.72 -10.33 54.27
N LEU A 215 79.00 -9.45 53.31
CA LEU A 215 80.36 -8.95 53.06
C LEU A 215 80.96 -8.27 54.30
N MET A 216 80.22 -7.36 54.95
CA MET A 216 80.68 -6.70 56.18
C MET A 216 81.04 -7.70 57.28
N LEU A 217 80.19 -8.72 57.50
CA LEU A 217 80.46 -9.77 58.50
C LEU A 217 81.74 -10.55 58.15
N THR A 218 81.93 -10.92 56.88
CA THR A 218 83.15 -11.63 56.46
C THR A 218 84.41 -10.77 56.56
N GLU A 219 84.30 -9.45 56.37
CA GLU A 219 85.40 -8.51 56.56
C GLU A 219 85.76 -8.36 58.04
N ASP A 220 84.76 -8.25 58.92
CA ASP A 220 84.97 -8.22 60.37
C ASP A 220 85.63 -9.52 60.85
N ASP A 221 85.16 -10.70 60.41
CA ASP A 221 85.78 -12.00 60.72
C ASP A 221 87.24 -12.08 60.24
N LYS A 222 87.53 -11.52 59.05
CA LYS A 222 88.92 -11.42 58.54
C LYS A 222 89.78 -10.50 59.40
N GLN A 223 89.26 -9.37 59.85
CA GLN A 223 89.99 -8.45 60.74
C GLN A 223 90.26 -9.08 62.11
N VAL A 224 89.27 -9.79 62.68
CA VAL A 224 89.43 -10.50 63.96
C VAL A 224 90.47 -11.61 63.84
N SER A 225 90.42 -12.41 62.77
CA SER A 225 91.40 -13.47 62.53
C SER A 225 92.80 -12.93 62.29
N SER A 226 92.95 -11.83 61.53
CA SER A 226 94.26 -11.18 61.33
C SER A 226 94.83 -10.61 62.63
N ALA A 227 94.00 -9.97 63.47
CA ALA A 227 94.41 -9.48 64.78
C ALA A 227 94.91 -10.61 65.69
N LYS A 228 94.19 -11.75 65.72
CA LYS A 228 94.59 -12.92 66.50
C LYS A 228 95.94 -13.51 66.05
N LEU A 229 96.17 -13.60 64.74
CA LEU A 229 97.46 -14.03 64.18
C LEU A 229 98.59 -13.07 64.57
N HIS A 230 98.33 -11.76 64.53
CA HIS A 230 99.31 -10.77 64.95
C HIS A 230 99.71 -10.94 66.44
N MET A 231 98.73 -11.12 67.33
CA MET A 231 98.98 -11.38 68.75
C MET A 231 99.81 -12.65 68.99
N GLN A 232 99.48 -13.75 68.30
CA GLN A 232 100.25 -15.01 68.40
C GLN A 232 101.70 -14.80 67.94
N SER A 233 101.90 -14.13 66.81
CA SER A 233 103.25 -13.87 66.27
C SER A 233 104.13 -13.00 67.18
N ASN A 234 103.52 -12.08 67.94
CA ASN A 234 104.24 -11.25 68.92
C ASN A 234 104.56 -12.04 70.19
N SER A 235 103.69 -12.95 70.62
CA SER A 235 103.94 -13.81 71.80
C SER A 235 105.04 -14.86 71.59
N SER A 236 105.31 -15.27 70.35
CA SER A 236 106.41 -16.19 70.02
C SER A 236 107.78 -15.51 69.82
N LYS A 237 107.83 -14.16 69.85
CA LYS A 237 109.08 -13.38 69.70
C LYS A 237 109.62 -12.82 71.02
N THR A 238 108.88 -12.99 72.11
CA THR A 238 109.29 -12.75 73.51
C THR A 238 109.64 -14.06 74.19
#